data_AF-A0A0P4UTB2-F1
#
_entry.id   AF-A0A0P4UTB2-F1
#
_cell.length_a   1.000
_cell.length_b   1.000
_cell.length_c   1.000
_cell.angle_alpha   90.00
_cell.angle_beta   90.00
_cell.angle_gamma   90.00
#
_symmetry.space_group_name_H-M   'P 1'
#
loop_
_entity.id
_entity.type
_entity.pdbx_description
1 polymer ?
#
loop_
_entity_poly.entity_id
_entity_poly.type
_entity_poly.pdbx_seq_one_letter_code
_entity_poly.pdbx_strand_id
1 'polypeptide(L)' 'MRITASAISLNVDDVTASATFIKQHFGFKEEMSAEGFVSLSRPDAGFIFQ' A
#
# COMPACT_ATOMS: atom_id res chain seq x y z
N MET A 1 23.12 -10.45 -3.18
CA MET A 1 22.17 -9.35 -2.91
C MET A 1 21.14 -9.84 -1.89
N ARG A 2 20.92 -9.13 -0.78
CA ARG A 2 19.91 -9.49 0.26
C ARG A 2 18.80 -8.45 0.21
N ILE A 3 17.63 -8.82 -0.30
CA ILE A 3 16.43 -7.96 -0.29
C ILE A 3 15.66 -8.26 1.00
N THR A 4 15.42 -7.23 1.81
CA THR A 4 14.76 -7.35 3.12
C THR A 4 13.29 -6.95 3.07
N ALA A 5 12.88 -6.19 2.07
CA ALA A 5 11.50 -5.76 1.84
C ALA A 5 11.28 -5.44 0.35
N SER A 6 10.03 -5.54 -0.10
CA SER A 6 9.59 -5.13 -1.43
C SER A 6 8.42 -4.16 -1.31
N ALA A 7 8.33 -3.20 -2.23
CA ALA A 7 7.25 -2.23 -2.25
C ALA A 7 6.76 -2.01 -3.68
N ILE A 8 5.46 -1.80 -3.84
CA ILE A 8 4.79 -1.50 -5.10
C ILE A 8 4.36 -0.04 -5.07
N SER A 9 4.94 0.78 -5.93
CA SER A 9 4.54 2.19 -6.12
C SER A 9 3.49 2.33 -7.21
N LEU A 10 2.33 2.90 -6.89
CA LEU A 10 1.24 3.14 -7.83
C LEU A 10 0.87 4.64 -7.88
N ASN A 11 0.92 5.23 -9.07
CA ASN A 11 0.35 6.54 -9.31
C ASN A 11 -1.14 6.40 -9.62
N VAL A 12 -1.97 7.13 -8.88
CA VAL A 12 -3.44 7.10 -9.00
C VAL A 12 -4.00 8.51 -8.90
N ASP A 13 -5.11 8.78 -9.60
CA ASP A 13 -5.80 10.07 -9.51
C ASP A 13 -6.42 10.31 -8.13
N ASP A 14 -6.96 9.26 -7.50
CA ASP A 14 -7.53 9.32 -6.15
C ASP A 14 -6.86 8.29 -5.23
N VAL A 15 -5.98 8.79 -4.38
CA VAL A 15 -5.22 8.02 -3.40
C VAL A 15 -6.14 7.39 -2.36
N THR A 16 -7.18 8.10 -1.92
CA THR A 16 -8.08 7.62 -0.85
C THR A 16 -9.00 6.52 -1.35
N ALA A 17 -9.56 6.68 -2.55
CA ALA A 17 -10.38 5.66 -3.20
C ALA A 17 -9.56 4.40 -3.47
N SER A 18 -8.33 4.56 -3.98
CA SER A 18 -7.42 3.44 -4.25
C SER A 18 -7.00 2.74 -2.96
N ALA A 19 -6.68 3.48 -1.90
CA ALA A 19 -6.36 2.90 -0.60
C ALA A 19 -7.51 2.07 -0.05
N THR A 20 -8.73 2.60 -0.14
CA THR A 20 -9.95 1.93 0.33
C THR A 20 -10.19 0.63 -0.43
N PHE A 21 -10.02 0.65 -1.75
CA PHE A 21 -10.14 -0.53 -2.60
C PHE A 21 -9.15 -1.63 -2.18
N ILE A 22 -7.87 -1.28 -2.00
CA ILE A 22 -6.85 -2.25 -1.60
C ILE A 22 -7.12 -2.79 -0.18
N LYS A 23 -7.55 -1.94 0.75
CA LYS A 23 -7.94 -2.37 2.10
C LYS A 23 -9.12 -3.34 2.10
N GLN A 24 -10.17 -3.03 1.34
CA GLN A 24 -11.42 -3.81 1.32
C GLN A 24 -11.30 -5.11 0.53
N HIS A 25 -10.63 -5.10 -0.62
CA HIS A 25 -10.60 -6.24 -1.53
C HIS A 25 -9.35 -7.12 -1.36
N PHE A 26 -8.22 -6.53 -0.95
CA PHE A 26 -6.95 -7.25 -0.84
C PHE A 26 -6.48 -7.42 0.61
N GLY A 27 -7.24 -6.91 1.59
CA GLY A 27 -6.96 -7.12 3.02
C GLY A 27 -5.68 -6.45 3.51
N PHE A 28 -5.16 -5.45 2.78
CA PHE A 28 -4.06 -4.63 3.27
C PHE A 28 -4.57 -3.69 4.38
N LYS A 29 -3.65 -3.25 5.22
CA LYS A 29 -3.91 -2.28 6.28
C LYS A 29 -3.13 -1.02 6.02
N GLU A 30 -3.72 0.11 6.38
CA GLU A 30 -3.02 1.39 6.33
C GLU A 30 -1.96 1.44 7.42
N GLU A 31 -0.72 1.71 7.02
CA GLU A 31 0.37 2.01 7.95
C GLU A 31 0.56 3.52 8.09
N MET A 32 0.42 4.24 6.98
CA MET A 32 0.62 5.68 6.92
C MET A 32 -0.24 6.29 5.82
N SER A 33 -0.73 7.49 6.08
CA SER A 33 -1.41 8.31 5.08
C SER A 33 -0.94 9.75 5.21
N ALA A 34 -0.68 10.39 4.08
CA ALA A 34 -0.28 11.79 3.95
C ALA A 34 -1.01 12.43 2.75
N GLU A 35 -0.96 13.75 2.62
CA GLU A 35 -1.55 14.42 1.46
C GLU A 35 -0.91 13.92 0.16
N GLY A 36 -1.71 13.26 -0.69
CA GLY A 36 -1.27 12.71 -1.97
C GLY A 36 -0.51 11.38 -1.88
N PHE A 37 -0.44 10.73 -0.73
CA PHE A 37 0.30 9.47 -0.57
C PHE A 37 -0.28 8.56 0.52
N VAL A 38 -0.25 7.26 0.30
CA VAL A 38 -0.70 6.27 1.29
C VAL A 38 0.19 5.04 1.25
N SER A 39 0.64 4.59 2.41
CA SER A 39 1.33 3.32 2.57
C SER A 39 0.42 2.27 3.17
N LEU A 40 0.31 1.14 2.50
CA LEU A 40 -0.46 0.00 2.97
C LEU A 40 0.44 -1.22 3.11
N SER A 41 0.38 -1.91 4.24
CA SER A 41 1.09 -3.16 4.45
C SER A 41 0.16 -4.33 4.67
N ARG A 42 0.65 -5.51 4.29
CA ARG A 42 0.01 -6.77 4.60
C ARG A 42 1.09 -7.76 5.02
N PRO A 43 1.07 -8.24 6.28
CA PRO A 43 2.17 -9.05 6.83
C PRO A 43 2.39 -10.36 6.08
N ASP A 44 1.36 -10.90 5.43
CA ASP A 44 1.45 -12.13 4.64
C ASP A 44 1.69 -11.90 3.14
N ALA A 45 1.68 -10.66 2.64
CA ALA A 45 1.92 -10.37 1.22
C ALA A 45 3.41 -10.35 0.85
N GLY A 46 4.30 -10.11 1.82
CA GLY A 46 5.74 -9.96 1.58
C GLY A 46 6.14 -8.65 0.90
N PHE A 47 5.18 -7.72 0.71
CA PHE A 47 5.41 -6.38 0.17
C PHE A 47 4.39 -5.36 0.70
N ILE A 48 4.69 -4.08 0.49
CA ILE A 48 3.82 -2.94 0.84
C ILE A 48 3.40 -2.17 -0.42
N PHE A 49 2.28 -1.44 -0.36
CA PHE A 49 1.88 -0.45 -1.37
C PHE A 49 2.28 0.95 -0.92
N GLN A 50 2.65 1.78 -1.88
CA GLN A 50 3.06 3.17 -1.72
C GLN A 50 2.80 3.95 -3.02
#